data_AF-A0A7S7M8K4-F1
#
_entry.id   AF-A0A7S7M8K4-F1
#
_cell.length_a   1.000
_cell.length_b   1.000
_cell.length_c   1.000
_cell.angle_alpha   90.00
_cell.angle_beta   90.00
_cell.angle_gamma   90.00
#
_symmetry.space_group_name_H-M   'P 1'
#
loop_
_entity.id
_entity.type
_entity.pdbx_description
1 polymer ?
#
loop_
_entity_poly.entity_id
_entity_poly.type
_entity_poly.pdbx_seq_one_letter_code
_entity_poly.pdbx_strand_id
1 'polypeptide(L)'
;MKSENEEFVEQVNNAVRQHFQELDKTPKEIEVREWYEHIYDAFASIYPSVRLDRSSTIDSLVNSYCAELAITKRLGFAYSDEQTHPWLNETKDEIDWFYWNRYKQYLLRTKKWAPAAVRSVEDDTRNVLDLMANPMAGNAFERRGLVVASVQSGKTANYIGLICRAADAGYRIIIVMAGVHNVLRNQTQRRLEDGFTGRNIIENDKIEPVGVGKDVTNRWPISCTSRDADFNKARATALKGIQTLNTNEPWLFVIKKNSNSLKQVYEWLNCNANENDQLLLIDDEADNASINGKYKKEKRNDEPTRINGQIRNILNFFSRCCYVGYTATPFANILIDPDLDTEKYGRDLFPSSFIYTLEESSDYFGATKVFDDADGLRAECWCKEKFELRAGIA
;
A
#
# COMPACT_ATOMS: atom_id res chain seq x y z
N MET A 1 10.44 44.53 -14.07
CA MET A 1 11.81 44.00 -13.84
C MET A 1 11.88 43.62 -12.38
N LYS A 2 12.26 42.38 -12.07
CA LYS A 2 12.56 42.01 -10.68
C LYS A 2 13.72 42.87 -10.17
N SER A 3 13.73 43.20 -8.89
CA SER A 3 14.88 43.89 -8.31
C SER A 3 16.09 42.96 -8.29
N GLU A 4 17.31 43.51 -8.35
CA GLU A 4 18.55 42.72 -8.32
C GLU A 4 18.65 41.85 -7.05
N ASN A 5 18.08 42.31 -5.93
CA ASN A 5 17.95 41.54 -4.69
C ASN A 5 16.98 40.36 -4.82
N GLU A 6 15.86 40.51 -5.53
CA GLU A 6 14.90 39.43 -5.75
C GLU A 6 15.48 38.35 -6.67
N GLU A 7 16.19 38.77 -7.72
CA GLU A 7 16.86 37.86 -8.65
C GLU A 7 17.95 37.05 -7.94
N PHE A 8 18.72 37.70 -7.07
CA PHE A 8 19.72 37.03 -6.23
C PHE A 8 19.11 35.94 -5.33
N VAL A 9 18.05 36.28 -4.58
CA VAL A 9 17.38 35.32 -3.67
C VAL A 9 16.79 34.14 -4.44
N GLU A 10 16.20 34.41 -5.61
CA GLU A 10 15.65 33.37 -6.48
C GLU A 10 16.72 32.42 -7.01
N GLN A 11 17.87 32.93 -7.43
CA GLN A 11 18.97 32.08 -7.91
C GLN A 11 19.55 31.20 -6.80
N VAL A 12 19.76 31.75 -5.61
CA VAL A 12 20.21 30.99 -4.43
C VAL A 12 19.20 29.89 -4.10
N ASN A 13 17.91 30.22 -4.03
CA ASN A 13 16.83 29.27 -3.75
C ASN A 13 16.74 28.15 -4.79
N ASN A 14 16.83 28.49 -6.08
CA ASN A 14 16.76 27.51 -7.16
C ASN A 14 17.96 26.54 -7.15
N ALA A 15 19.17 27.03 -6.93
CA ALA A 15 20.37 26.20 -6.88
C ALA A 15 20.34 25.19 -5.73
N VAL A 16 19.93 25.61 -4.53
CA VAL A 16 19.79 24.72 -3.37
C VAL A 16 18.68 23.68 -3.62
N ARG A 17 17.54 24.10 -4.18
CA ARG A 17 16.45 23.19 -4.50
C ARG A 17 16.83 22.14 -5.55
N GLN A 18 17.56 22.54 -6.58
CA GLN A 18 18.05 21.63 -7.60
C GLN A 18 19.01 20.59 -7.01
N HIS A 19 19.92 21.00 -6.14
CA HIS A 19 20.83 20.09 -5.45
C HIS A 19 20.08 18.99 -4.68
N PHE A 20 19.07 19.38 -3.88
CA PHE A 20 18.30 18.42 -3.09
C PHE A 20 17.28 17.60 -3.91
N GLN A 21 16.91 18.05 -5.11
CA GLN A 21 16.09 17.25 -6.03
C GLN A 21 16.83 16.02 -6.58
N GLU A 22 18.16 16.08 -6.67
CA GLU A 22 19.00 15.00 -7.19
C GLU A 22 19.38 13.96 -6.12
N LEU A 23 19.03 14.22 -4.85
CA LEU A 23 19.37 13.36 -3.72
C LEU A 23 18.23 12.40 -3.35
N ASP A 24 18.57 11.13 -3.13
CA ASP A 24 17.64 10.08 -2.69
C ASP A 24 17.21 10.20 -1.21
N LYS A 25 17.75 11.19 -0.47
CA LYS A 25 17.50 11.40 0.97
C LYS A 25 16.99 12.83 1.22
N THR A 26 15.88 12.96 1.94
CA THR A 26 15.41 14.27 2.46
C THR A 26 16.44 14.82 3.43
N PRO A 27 16.91 16.05 3.19
CA PRO A 27 17.91 16.67 4.03
C PRO A 27 17.33 17.03 5.39
N LYS A 28 18.15 16.92 6.44
CA LYS A 28 17.83 17.50 7.75
C LYS A 28 17.89 19.02 7.64
N GLU A 29 17.17 19.74 8.50
CA GLU A 29 17.20 21.20 8.55
C GLU A 29 18.64 21.77 8.63
N ILE A 30 19.51 21.10 9.37
CA ILE A 30 20.94 21.44 9.47
C ILE A 30 21.62 21.37 8.10
N GLU A 31 21.41 20.29 7.34
CA GLU A 31 22.00 20.10 6.01
C GLU A 31 21.44 21.13 5.01
N VAL A 32 20.13 21.44 5.10
CA VAL A 32 19.49 22.49 4.30
C VAL A 32 20.13 23.84 4.57
N ARG A 33 20.31 24.20 5.85
CA ARG A 33 20.94 25.45 6.27
C ARG A 33 22.37 25.56 5.78
N GLU A 34 23.18 24.52 5.92
CA GLU A 34 24.57 24.48 5.43
C GLU A 34 24.64 24.74 3.92
N TRP A 35 23.72 24.17 3.15
CA TRP A 35 23.66 24.39 1.71
C TRP A 35 23.21 25.80 1.33
N TYR A 36 22.21 26.37 2.03
CA TYR A 36 21.83 27.76 1.81
C TYR A 36 22.96 28.71 2.16
N GLU A 37 23.71 28.48 3.24
CA GLU A 37 24.89 29.26 3.59
C GLU A 37 25.97 29.18 2.50
N HIS A 38 26.28 27.97 2.04
CA HIS A 38 27.31 27.76 1.02
C HIS A 38 26.97 28.43 -0.32
N ILE A 39 25.74 28.25 -0.80
CA ILE A 39 25.30 28.83 -2.08
C ILE A 39 25.13 30.34 -1.96
N TYR A 40 24.59 30.84 -0.84
CA TYR A 40 24.46 32.29 -0.62
C TYR A 40 25.83 32.98 -0.71
N ASP A 41 26.86 32.45 -0.05
CA ASP A 41 28.19 33.04 -0.03
C ASP A 41 28.88 32.97 -1.41
N ALA A 42 28.66 31.89 -2.15
CA ALA A 42 29.15 31.74 -3.52
C ALA A 42 28.54 32.79 -4.47
N PHE A 43 27.23 33.01 -4.39
CA PHE A 43 26.55 34.00 -5.22
C PHE A 43 26.83 35.45 -4.78
N ALA A 44 27.01 35.71 -3.47
CA ALA A 44 27.27 37.06 -2.97
C ALA A 44 28.55 37.68 -3.56
N SER A 45 29.53 36.83 -3.90
CA SER A 45 30.77 37.24 -4.57
C SER A 45 30.55 37.68 -6.03
N ILE A 46 29.49 37.19 -6.67
CA ILE A 46 29.12 37.49 -8.07
C ILE A 46 28.21 38.72 -8.14
N TYR A 47 27.48 39.01 -7.06
CA TYR A 47 26.51 40.11 -6.96
C TYR A 47 26.91 41.16 -5.88
N PRO A 48 27.97 41.96 -6.11
CA PRO A 48 28.52 42.89 -5.12
C PRO A 48 27.60 44.07 -4.77
N SER A 49 26.57 44.31 -5.60
CA SER A 49 25.53 45.34 -5.46
C SER A 49 24.43 44.96 -4.47
N VAL A 50 24.29 43.67 -4.13
CA VAL A 50 23.23 43.17 -3.24
C VAL A 50 23.48 43.60 -1.81
N ARG A 51 22.46 44.19 -1.18
CA ARG A 51 22.49 44.60 0.24
C ARG A 51 21.36 43.93 1.01
N LEU A 52 21.54 42.65 1.29
CA LEU A 52 20.64 41.84 2.09
C LEU A 52 21.32 41.44 3.40
N ASP A 53 20.54 41.31 4.47
CA ASP A 53 21.04 40.73 5.71
C ASP A 53 21.14 39.20 5.57
N ARG A 54 22.36 38.68 5.66
CA ARG A 54 22.67 37.27 5.41
C ARG A 54 21.87 36.35 6.33
N SER A 55 21.89 36.62 7.64
CA SER A 55 21.26 35.71 8.62
C SER A 55 19.76 35.62 8.39
N SER A 56 19.06 36.75 8.33
CA SER A 56 17.61 36.76 8.13
C SER A 56 17.17 36.22 6.78
N THR A 57 17.95 36.45 5.71
CA THR A 57 17.64 35.91 4.38
C THR A 57 17.77 34.40 4.35
N ILE A 58 18.84 33.85 4.92
CA ILE A 58 19.05 32.40 5.03
C ILE A 58 17.97 31.79 5.93
N ASP A 59 17.68 32.39 7.09
CA ASP A 59 16.63 31.92 7.98
C ASP A 59 15.26 31.87 7.27
N SER A 60 14.93 32.91 6.49
CA SER A 60 13.70 32.95 5.70
C SER A 60 13.66 31.86 4.63
N LEU A 61 14.76 31.66 3.89
CA LEU A 61 14.87 30.63 2.84
C LEU A 61 14.81 29.21 3.40
N VAL A 62 15.52 28.94 4.50
CA VAL A 62 15.48 27.66 5.22
C VAL A 62 14.06 27.41 5.73
N ASN A 63 13.45 28.38 6.40
CA ASN A 63 12.08 28.26 6.90
C ASN A 63 11.07 28.03 5.77
N SER A 64 11.18 28.74 4.64
CA SER A 64 10.31 28.52 3.48
C SER A 64 10.48 27.11 2.91
N TYR A 65 11.73 26.66 2.72
CA TYR A 65 12.02 25.34 2.19
C TYR A 65 11.56 24.21 3.14
N CYS A 66 11.85 24.33 4.43
CA CYS A 66 11.41 23.37 5.44
C CYS A 66 9.90 23.40 5.67
N ALA A 67 9.25 24.57 5.61
CA ALA A 67 7.80 24.67 5.66
C ALA A 67 7.16 24.02 4.43
N GLU A 68 7.68 24.26 3.22
CA GLU A 68 7.21 23.58 2.02
C GLU A 68 7.42 22.06 2.09
N LEU A 69 8.54 21.58 2.63
CA LEU A 69 8.78 20.15 2.93
C LEU A 69 7.77 19.60 3.95
N ALA A 70 7.43 20.36 4.98
CA ALA A 70 6.46 19.97 5.99
C ALA A 70 5.00 20.05 5.50
N ILE A 71 4.71 20.96 4.56
CA ILE A 71 3.41 21.17 3.92
C ILE A 71 3.19 20.13 2.80
N THR A 72 4.25 19.57 2.20
CA THR A 72 4.13 18.62 1.08
C THR A 72 3.69 17.21 1.48
N LYS A 73 3.79 16.81 2.76
CA LYS A 73 3.00 15.69 3.30
C LYS A 73 3.12 15.59 4.82
N ARG A 74 2.00 15.64 5.55
CA ARG A 74 1.99 15.14 6.93
C ARG A 74 1.98 13.61 6.86
N LEU A 75 2.79 12.97 7.70
CA LEU A 75 2.72 11.53 7.89
C LEU A 75 1.35 11.15 8.45
N GLY A 76 0.88 9.96 8.09
CA GLY A 76 -0.31 9.38 8.69
C GLY A 76 -0.26 9.30 10.22
N PHE A 77 -1.40 9.51 10.88
CA PHE A 77 -1.55 9.28 12.31
C PHE A 77 -2.00 7.85 12.59
N ALA A 78 -1.50 7.27 13.69
CA ALA A 78 -1.85 5.94 14.15
C ALA A 78 -2.51 6.01 15.53
N TYR A 79 -3.65 5.33 15.67
CA TYR A 79 -4.13 4.84 16.96
C TYR A 79 -3.69 3.39 17.11
N SER A 80 -3.23 2.98 18.29
CA SER A 80 -2.79 1.61 18.56
C SER A 80 -3.19 1.16 19.97
N ASP A 81 -3.38 -0.14 20.15
CA ASP A 81 -3.60 -0.72 21.47
C ASP A 81 -2.33 -0.72 22.34
N GLU A 82 -2.48 -1.03 23.63
CA GLU A 82 -1.37 -1.09 24.60
C GLU A 82 -0.41 -2.26 24.34
N GLN A 83 -0.83 -3.27 23.59
CA GLN A 83 -0.01 -4.44 23.22
C GLN A 83 0.89 -4.17 22.01
N THR A 84 0.72 -3.01 21.37
CA THR A 84 1.53 -2.60 20.24
C THR A 84 2.90 -2.15 20.74
N HIS A 85 3.94 -2.83 20.29
CA HIS A 85 5.31 -2.49 20.61
C HIS A 85 6.12 -2.31 19.32
N PRO A 86 6.75 -1.14 19.11
CA PRO A 86 7.67 -0.93 18.01
C PRO A 86 8.73 -2.02 18.00
N TRP A 87 8.97 -2.62 16.84
CA TRP A 87 9.88 -3.76 16.71
C TRP A 87 10.82 -3.62 15.50
N LEU A 88 10.43 -2.87 14.48
CA LEU A 88 11.23 -2.72 13.28
C LEU A 88 12.55 -2.02 13.54
N ASN A 89 12.62 -1.08 14.47
CA ASN A 89 13.89 -0.39 14.75
C ASN A 89 14.97 -1.33 15.28
N GLU A 90 14.59 -2.44 15.90
CA GLU A 90 15.51 -3.44 16.47
C GLU A 90 15.97 -4.45 15.41
N THR A 91 15.14 -4.75 14.41
CA THR A 91 15.39 -5.84 13.45
C THR A 91 15.60 -5.38 12.01
N LYS A 92 15.33 -4.11 11.68
CA LYS A 92 15.39 -3.59 10.30
C LYS A 92 16.72 -3.80 9.58
N ASP A 93 17.81 -3.84 10.33
CA ASP A 93 19.16 -4.00 9.78
C ASP A 93 19.49 -5.48 9.51
N GLU A 94 18.72 -6.41 10.08
CA GLU A 94 18.81 -7.86 9.85
C GLU A 94 17.90 -8.34 8.71
N ILE A 95 16.89 -7.54 8.34
CA ILE A 95 15.94 -7.86 7.28
C ILE A 95 16.53 -7.51 5.91
N ASP A 96 16.63 -8.50 5.01
CA ASP A 96 16.89 -8.27 3.59
C ASP A 96 15.62 -7.72 2.92
N TRP A 97 15.56 -6.39 2.75
CA TRP A 97 14.44 -5.66 2.11
C TRP A 97 14.36 -5.86 0.59
N PHE A 98 14.42 -7.11 0.14
CA PHE A 98 14.51 -7.51 -1.25
C PHE A 98 13.28 -7.07 -2.06
N TYR A 99 12.08 -7.48 -1.67
CA TYR A 99 10.86 -7.17 -2.40
C TYR A 99 10.54 -5.68 -2.32
N TRP A 100 10.72 -5.05 -1.15
CA TRP A 100 10.50 -3.62 -0.98
C TRP A 100 11.41 -2.79 -1.87
N ASN A 101 12.73 -3.06 -1.86
CA ASN A 101 13.69 -2.30 -2.66
C ASN A 101 13.37 -2.42 -4.16
N ARG A 102 13.00 -3.61 -4.63
CA ARG A 102 12.60 -3.83 -6.02
C ARG A 102 11.33 -3.03 -6.37
N TYR A 103 10.34 -3.04 -5.49
CA TYR A 103 9.11 -2.26 -5.69
C TYR A 103 9.39 -0.74 -5.67
N LYS A 104 10.21 -0.26 -4.74
CA LYS A 104 10.66 1.14 -4.66
C LYS A 104 11.34 1.59 -5.96
N GLN A 105 12.25 0.78 -6.51
CA GLN A 105 12.90 1.07 -7.79
C GLN A 105 11.91 1.06 -8.95
N TYR A 106 10.95 0.14 -8.96
CA TYR A 106 9.88 0.13 -9.96
C TYR A 106 9.03 1.41 -9.91
N LEU A 107 8.67 1.89 -8.72
CA LEU A 107 7.93 3.16 -8.56
C LEU A 107 8.73 4.37 -9.09
N LEU A 108 10.02 4.45 -8.73
CA LEU A 108 10.89 5.56 -9.12
C LEU A 108 11.25 5.54 -10.62
N ARG A 109 11.69 4.39 -11.14
CA ARG A 109 12.28 4.30 -12.49
C ARG A 109 11.26 3.98 -13.57
N THR A 110 10.35 3.05 -13.30
CA THR A 110 9.37 2.59 -14.29
C THR A 110 8.10 3.44 -14.26
N LYS A 111 7.51 3.61 -13.08
CA LYS A 111 6.30 4.43 -12.92
C LYS A 111 6.60 5.94 -12.86
N LYS A 112 7.87 6.32 -12.66
CA LYS A 112 8.33 7.72 -12.64
C LYS A 112 7.56 8.55 -11.62
N TRP A 113 7.36 7.99 -10.43
CA TRP A 113 6.76 8.71 -9.31
C TRP A 113 7.77 9.69 -8.72
N ALA A 114 7.28 10.82 -8.21
CA ALA A 114 8.12 11.78 -7.52
C ALA A 114 8.80 11.11 -6.30
N PRO A 115 10.08 11.37 -6.02
CA PRO A 115 10.78 10.79 -4.87
C PRO A 115 10.04 11.01 -3.54
N ALA A 116 9.45 12.19 -3.34
CA ALA A 116 8.63 12.50 -2.16
C ALA A 116 7.41 11.59 -2.01
N ALA A 117 6.71 11.27 -3.11
CA ALA A 117 5.57 10.37 -3.10
C ALA A 117 5.98 8.93 -2.76
N VAL A 118 7.11 8.46 -3.30
CA VAL A 118 7.66 7.13 -2.99
C VAL A 118 8.11 7.06 -1.53
N ARG A 119 8.74 8.12 -1.01
CA ARG A 119 9.14 8.22 0.40
C ARG A 119 7.94 8.18 1.33
N SER A 120 6.83 8.82 0.99
CA SER A 120 5.62 8.68 1.78
C SER A 120 5.11 7.24 1.82
N VAL A 121 5.07 6.54 0.69
CA VAL A 121 4.71 5.11 0.69
C VAL A 121 5.70 4.34 1.55
N GLU A 122 6.99 4.66 1.48
CA GLU A 122 8.04 4.04 2.30
C GLU A 122 7.79 4.20 3.80
N ASP A 123 7.50 5.43 4.23
CA ASP A 123 7.29 5.79 5.63
C ASP A 123 5.97 5.23 6.15
N ASP A 124 4.88 5.36 5.39
CA ASP A 124 3.56 4.84 5.76
C ASP A 124 3.57 3.31 5.88
N THR A 125 4.17 2.61 4.91
CA THR A 125 4.24 1.14 4.96
C THR A 125 5.16 0.64 6.05
N ARG A 126 6.23 1.38 6.37
CA ARG A 126 7.09 1.08 7.53
C ARG A 126 6.31 1.23 8.83
N ASN A 127 5.57 2.33 9.00
CA ASN A 127 4.77 2.56 10.20
C ASN A 127 3.67 1.51 10.36
N VAL A 128 2.95 1.19 9.29
CA VAL A 128 1.91 0.14 9.33
C VAL A 128 2.53 -1.22 9.68
N LEU A 129 3.69 -1.58 9.11
CA LEU A 129 4.37 -2.82 9.47
C LEU A 129 4.84 -2.83 10.93
N ASP A 130 5.26 -1.70 11.50
CA ASP A 130 5.64 -1.59 12.91
C ASP A 130 4.45 -1.76 13.86
N LEU A 131 3.24 -1.40 13.41
CA LEU A 131 1.98 -1.64 14.12
C LEU A 131 1.53 -3.11 13.99
N MET A 132 1.99 -3.82 12.97
CA MET A 132 1.84 -5.27 12.88
C MET A 132 2.80 -5.94 13.88
N ALA A 133 2.64 -7.23 14.13
CA ALA A 133 3.54 -7.95 15.03
C ALA A 133 4.80 -8.43 14.29
N ASN A 134 5.92 -8.53 15.00
CA ASN A 134 7.13 -9.15 14.44
C ASN A 134 6.87 -10.65 14.15
N PRO A 135 6.89 -11.09 12.87
CA PRO A 135 6.61 -12.48 12.49
C PRO A 135 7.65 -13.47 13.03
N MET A 136 8.86 -13.00 13.38
CA MET A 136 9.99 -13.80 13.83
C MET A 136 10.12 -13.89 15.35
N ALA A 137 9.28 -13.20 16.13
CA ALA A 137 9.36 -13.17 17.60
C ALA A 137 9.03 -14.48 18.31
N GLY A 138 8.62 -15.53 17.59
CA GLY A 138 8.36 -16.87 18.14
C GLY A 138 7.05 -17.04 18.92
N ASN A 139 6.46 -15.95 19.42
CA ASN A 139 5.17 -15.99 20.12
C ASN A 139 3.98 -15.99 19.15
N ALA A 140 2.82 -16.46 19.63
CA ALA A 140 1.55 -16.30 18.93
C ALA A 140 1.12 -14.83 18.95
N PHE A 141 0.46 -14.37 17.88
CA PHE A 141 -0.12 -13.05 17.81
C PHE A 141 -1.35 -13.03 16.90
N GLU A 142 -2.30 -12.18 17.26
CA GLU A 142 -3.44 -11.83 16.42
C GLU A 142 -3.54 -10.31 16.40
N ARG A 143 -3.38 -9.70 15.22
CA ARG A 143 -3.46 -8.25 15.04
C ARG A 143 -4.55 -7.91 14.05
N ARG A 144 -5.46 -7.00 14.40
CA ARG A 144 -6.54 -6.52 13.51
C ARG A 144 -6.45 -5.02 13.36
N GLY A 145 -6.00 -4.57 12.18
CA GLY A 145 -5.78 -3.17 11.86
C GLY A 145 -6.71 -2.65 10.78
N LEU A 146 -6.89 -1.33 10.74
CA LEU A 146 -7.58 -0.61 9.67
C LEU A 146 -6.72 0.52 9.14
N VAL A 147 -6.48 0.53 7.83
CA VAL A 147 -5.86 1.63 7.12
C VAL A 147 -6.96 2.44 6.43
N VAL A 148 -7.17 3.66 6.91
CA VAL A 148 -8.14 4.61 6.35
C VAL A 148 -7.43 5.46 5.31
N ALA A 149 -7.92 5.43 4.08
CA ALA A 149 -7.26 6.01 2.93
C ALA A 149 -8.27 6.79 2.10
N SER A 150 -8.11 8.10 1.96
CA SER A 150 -9.03 8.87 1.12
C SER A 150 -8.99 8.44 -0.35
N VAL A 151 -10.00 8.85 -1.12
CA VAL A 151 -10.06 8.55 -2.56
C VAL A 151 -8.85 9.21 -3.24
N GLN A 152 -8.04 8.42 -3.94
CA GLN A 152 -6.77 8.84 -4.58
C GLN A 152 -5.54 8.99 -3.66
N SER A 153 -5.60 8.58 -2.39
CA SER A 153 -4.44 8.62 -1.46
C SER A 153 -3.31 7.64 -1.78
N GLY A 154 -3.48 6.76 -2.76
CA GLY A 154 -2.47 5.75 -3.08
C GLY A 154 -2.61 4.41 -2.39
N LYS A 155 -3.78 4.13 -1.81
CA LYS A 155 -4.17 2.87 -1.15
C LYS A 155 -3.52 1.62 -1.75
N THR A 156 -3.62 1.44 -3.07
CA THR A 156 -3.05 0.26 -3.73
C THR A 156 -1.52 0.21 -3.69
N ALA A 157 -0.83 1.32 -3.93
CA ALA A 157 0.62 1.32 -3.82
C ALA A 157 1.08 1.12 -2.37
N ASN A 158 0.32 1.66 -1.42
CA ASN A 158 0.57 1.44 0.00
C ASN A 158 0.45 -0.04 0.38
N TYR A 159 -0.67 -0.73 0.10
CA TYR A 159 -0.78 -2.14 0.49
C TYR A 159 0.16 -3.06 -0.29
N ILE A 160 0.53 -2.73 -1.55
CA ILE A 160 1.57 -3.49 -2.28
C ILE A 160 2.93 -3.31 -1.60
N GLY A 161 3.27 -2.08 -1.20
CA GLY A 161 4.48 -1.79 -0.44
C GLY A 161 4.51 -2.50 0.90
N LEU A 162 3.38 -2.51 1.62
CA LEU A 162 3.22 -3.25 2.87
C LEU A 162 3.43 -4.75 2.66
N ILE A 163 2.82 -5.34 1.62
CA ILE A 163 3.00 -6.75 1.25
C ILE A 163 4.47 -7.07 0.98
N CYS A 164 5.17 -6.22 0.23
CA CYS A 164 6.60 -6.41 -0.05
C CYS A 164 7.42 -6.43 1.25
N ARG A 165 7.21 -5.45 2.12
CA ARG A 165 7.91 -5.37 3.41
C ARG A 165 7.54 -6.51 4.36
N ALA A 166 6.27 -6.91 4.41
CA ALA A 166 5.82 -8.01 5.23
C ALA A 166 6.45 -9.32 4.77
N ALA A 167 6.51 -9.55 3.46
CA ALA A 167 7.21 -10.69 2.87
C ALA A 167 8.71 -10.71 3.23
N ASP A 168 9.39 -9.56 3.11
CA ASP A 168 10.80 -9.42 3.50
C ASP A 168 10.99 -9.71 5.00
N ALA A 169 10.07 -9.24 5.85
CA ALA A 169 10.12 -9.44 7.30
C ALA A 169 9.79 -10.88 7.76
N GLY A 170 9.21 -11.72 6.91
CA GLY A 170 8.92 -13.13 7.23
C GLY A 170 7.44 -13.52 7.24
N TYR A 171 6.51 -12.68 6.79
CA TYR A 171 5.14 -13.11 6.54
C TYR A 171 5.09 -14.07 5.34
N ARG A 172 4.72 -15.33 5.60
CA ARG A 172 4.82 -16.43 4.64
C ARG A 172 3.60 -16.59 3.75
N ILE A 173 2.42 -16.28 4.28
CA ILE A 173 1.15 -16.44 3.58
C ILE A 173 0.49 -15.08 3.48
N ILE A 174 0.22 -14.64 2.26
CA ILE A 174 -0.35 -13.33 1.95
C ILE A 174 -1.63 -13.54 1.16
N ILE A 175 -2.75 -13.10 1.73
CA ILE A 175 -4.07 -13.16 1.09
C ILE A 175 -4.54 -11.74 0.88
N VAL A 176 -4.86 -11.39 -0.37
CA VAL A 176 -5.45 -10.10 -0.74
C VAL A 176 -6.87 -10.36 -1.22
N MET A 177 -7.83 -9.86 -0.45
CA MET A 177 -9.24 -9.82 -0.84
C MET A 177 -9.50 -8.52 -1.59
N ALA A 178 -9.72 -8.62 -2.90
CA ALA A 178 -10.09 -7.49 -3.73
C ALA A 178 -11.59 -7.20 -3.63
N GLY A 179 -12.23 -6.69 -4.68
CA GLY A 179 -13.68 -6.52 -4.73
C GLY A 179 -14.49 -7.81 -4.90
N VAL A 180 -15.82 -7.66 -4.97
CA VAL A 180 -16.77 -8.76 -5.23
C VAL A 180 -16.78 -9.23 -6.70
N HIS A 181 -16.35 -8.36 -7.62
CA HIS A 181 -16.37 -8.61 -9.06
C HIS A 181 -15.01 -9.04 -9.61
N ASN A 182 -15.03 -9.89 -10.64
CA ASN A 182 -13.81 -10.38 -11.30
C ASN A 182 -12.97 -9.25 -11.92
N VAL A 183 -13.61 -8.16 -12.38
CA VAL A 183 -12.91 -7.00 -12.97
C VAL A 183 -11.99 -6.34 -11.94
N LEU A 184 -12.52 -6.03 -10.75
CA LEU A 184 -11.75 -5.43 -9.64
C LEU A 184 -10.65 -6.38 -9.15
N ARG A 185 -10.95 -7.68 -9.07
CA ARG A 185 -9.96 -8.71 -8.72
C ARG A 185 -8.83 -8.78 -9.75
N ASN A 186 -9.13 -8.78 -11.05
CA ASN A 186 -8.13 -8.83 -12.11
C ASN A 186 -7.25 -7.56 -12.10
N GLN A 187 -7.84 -6.39 -11.91
CA GLN A 187 -7.07 -5.14 -11.74
C GLN A 187 -6.11 -5.24 -10.55
N THR A 188 -6.58 -5.74 -9.41
CA THR A 188 -5.74 -5.93 -8.21
C THR A 188 -4.62 -6.94 -8.46
N GLN A 189 -4.94 -8.07 -9.10
CA GLN A 189 -3.97 -9.09 -9.50
C GLN A 189 -2.89 -8.50 -10.40
N ARG A 190 -3.25 -7.77 -11.46
CA ARG A 190 -2.30 -7.12 -12.36
C ARG A 190 -1.35 -6.18 -11.61
N ARG A 191 -1.87 -5.39 -10.67
CA ARG A 191 -1.06 -4.46 -9.88
C ARG A 191 -0.09 -5.19 -8.93
N LEU A 192 -0.52 -6.29 -8.31
CA LEU A 192 0.36 -7.14 -7.48
C LEU A 192 1.39 -7.89 -8.32
N GLU A 193 1.05 -8.29 -9.55
CA GLU A 193 2.02 -8.87 -10.46
C GLU A 193 3.07 -7.85 -10.88
N ASP A 194 2.66 -6.63 -11.22
CA ASP A 194 3.58 -5.56 -11.59
C ASP A 194 4.45 -5.10 -10.41
N GLY A 195 3.91 -5.08 -9.19
CA GLY A 195 4.58 -4.52 -8.01
C GLY A 195 5.29 -5.52 -7.10
N PHE A 196 4.87 -6.79 -7.09
CA PHE A 196 5.34 -7.78 -6.10
C PHE A 196 5.73 -9.13 -6.71
N THR A 197 4.90 -9.78 -7.54
CA THR A 197 5.31 -11.10 -8.05
C THR A 197 6.30 -10.97 -9.21
N GLY A 198 6.13 -9.96 -10.06
CA GLY A 198 6.91 -9.74 -11.27
C GLY A 198 6.55 -10.67 -12.43
N ARG A 199 5.47 -11.45 -12.32
CA ARG A 199 5.10 -12.48 -13.31
C ARG A 199 3.62 -12.45 -13.62
N ASN A 200 3.30 -12.39 -14.91
CA ASN A 200 1.98 -12.70 -15.42
C ASN A 200 1.94 -14.18 -15.81
N ILE A 201 1.08 -14.95 -15.15
CA ILE A 201 0.87 -16.37 -15.44
C ILE A 201 -0.29 -16.49 -16.41
N ILE A 202 0.01 -16.73 -17.68
CA ILE A 202 -0.99 -17.03 -18.71
C ILE A 202 -1.26 -18.52 -18.66
N GLU A 203 -2.49 -18.91 -18.32
CA GLU A 203 -2.82 -20.33 -18.13
C GLU A 203 -2.59 -21.13 -19.42
N ASN A 204 -1.90 -22.27 -19.30
CA ASN A 204 -1.59 -23.20 -20.40
C ASN A 204 -0.71 -22.63 -21.52
N ASP A 205 -0.05 -21.49 -21.31
CA ASP A 205 0.84 -20.88 -22.32
C ASP A 205 2.24 -20.65 -21.71
N LYS A 206 2.49 -19.44 -21.21
CA LYS A 206 3.81 -19.02 -20.73
C LYS A 206 3.70 -18.14 -19.49
N ILE A 207 4.85 -17.99 -18.84
CA ILE A 207 5.05 -17.02 -17.76
C ILE A 207 5.79 -15.83 -18.37
N GLU A 208 5.19 -14.64 -18.27
CA GLU A 208 5.77 -13.41 -18.80
C GLU A 208 6.30 -12.52 -17.66
N PRO A 209 7.52 -11.96 -17.79
CA PRO A 209 8.02 -10.97 -16.84
C PRO A 209 7.25 -9.65 -16.98
N VAL A 210 6.72 -9.13 -15.87
CA VAL A 210 5.98 -7.87 -15.80
C VAL A 210 6.46 -7.03 -14.63
N GLY A 211 6.24 -5.72 -14.70
CA GLY A 211 6.70 -4.74 -13.70
C GLY A 211 8.08 -5.04 -13.10
N VAL A 212 8.12 -5.29 -11.79
CA VAL A 212 9.33 -5.63 -11.01
C VAL A 212 10.11 -6.85 -11.50
N GLY A 213 9.49 -7.74 -12.29
CA GLY A 213 10.14 -8.93 -12.86
C GLY A 213 10.84 -8.68 -14.20
N LYS A 214 10.81 -7.47 -14.74
CA LYS A 214 11.58 -7.10 -15.95
C LYS A 214 13.07 -6.94 -15.67
N ASP A 215 13.43 -6.64 -14.43
CA ASP A 215 14.81 -6.65 -13.96
C ASP A 215 15.23 -8.08 -13.59
N VAL A 216 16.54 -8.36 -13.62
CA VAL A 216 17.09 -9.68 -13.25
C VAL A 216 16.83 -9.93 -11.76
N THR A 217 16.11 -11.00 -11.45
CA THR A 217 15.79 -11.42 -10.07
C THR A 217 15.93 -12.93 -9.90
N ASN A 218 16.36 -13.35 -8.72
CA ASN A 218 16.51 -14.75 -8.32
C ASN A 218 15.43 -15.24 -7.34
N ARG A 219 14.52 -14.36 -6.88
CA ARG A 219 13.47 -14.67 -5.90
C ARG A 219 12.09 -14.30 -6.46
N TRP A 220 11.11 -15.16 -6.22
CA TRP A 220 9.78 -15.09 -6.82
C TRP A 220 8.71 -15.63 -5.83
N PRO A 221 7.75 -14.78 -5.41
CA PRO A 221 6.59 -15.23 -4.66
C PRO A 221 5.80 -16.32 -5.39
N ILE A 222 5.27 -17.28 -4.65
CA ILE A 222 4.43 -18.36 -5.18
C ILE A 222 3.03 -17.81 -5.40
N SER A 223 2.65 -17.60 -6.65
CA SER A 223 1.32 -17.04 -7.01
C SER A 223 0.28 -18.16 -7.16
N CYS A 224 -0.76 -18.11 -6.34
CA CYS A 224 -1.84 -19.11 -6.34
C CYS A 224 -3.00 -18.74 -7.27
N THR A 225 -3.07 -17.49 -7.71
CA THR A 225 -4.10 -16.90 -8.57
C THR A 225 -3.47 -16.28 -9.82
N SER A 226 -4.24 -16.05 -10.89
CA SER A 226 -3.79 -15.26 -12.05
C SER A 226 -4.87 -14.29 -12.51
N ARG A 227 -4.61 -13.52 -13.57
CA ARG A 227 -5.58 -12.60 -14.17
C ARG A 227 -6.82 -13.32 -14.68
N ASP A 228 -6.65 -14.52 -15.22
CA ASP A 228 -7.72 -15.29 -15.87
C ASP A 228 -8.54 -16.12 -14.86
N ALA A 229 -7.90 -16.62 -13.80
CA ALA A 229 -8.57 -17.48 -12.83
C ALA A 229 -8.31 -17.09 -11.38
N ASP A 230 -9.41 -17.09 -10.64
CA ASP A 230 -9.44 -17.00 -9.19
C ASP A 230 -9.11 -18.35 -8.54
N PHE A 231 -8.90 -18.37 -7.23
CA PHE A 231 -8.63 -19.60 -6.49
C PHE A 231 -9.87 -20.50 -6.46
N ASN A 232 -9.74 -21.68 -7.06
CA ASN A 232 -10.83 -22.62 -7.26
C ASN A 232 -10.36 -24.06 -6.97
N LYS A 233 -11.28 -25.03 -7.04
CA LYS A 233 -10.99 -26.43 -6.75
C LYS A 233 -9.92 -27.04 -7.65
N ALA A 234 -9.87 -26.65 -8.93
CA ALA A 234 -8.86 -27.14 -9.86
C ALA A 234 -7.47 -26.65 -9.45
N ARG A 235 -7.32 -25.36 -9.13
CA ARG A 235 -6.06 -24.79 -8.62
C ARG A 235 -5.66 -25.37 -7.27
N ALA A 236 -6.61 -25.51 -6.35
CA ALA A 236 -6.38 -26.16 -5.05
C ALA A 236 -5.87 -27.60 -5.23
N THR A 237 -6.40 -28.32 -6.23
CA THR A 237 -5.94 -29.68 -6.57
C THR A 237 -4.55 -29.66 -7.21
N ALA A 238 -4.27 -28.72 -8.11
CA ALA A 238 -2.97 -28.59 -8.76
C ALA A 238 -1.84 -28.24 -7.77
N LEU A 239 -2.15 -27.47 -6.74
CA LEU A 239 -1.21 -27.11 -5.66
C LEU A 239 -1.23 -28.10 -4.49
N LYS A 240 -2.01 -29.18 -4.57
CA LYS A 240 -2.13 -30.15 -3.48
C LYS A 240 -0.79 -30.86 -3.28
N GLY A 241 -0.34 -30.96 -2.03
CA GLY A 241 0.90 -31.62 -1.66
C GLY A 241 2.14 -30.72 -1.70
N ILE A 242 2.02 -29.49 -2.20
CA ILE A 242 3.04 -28.46 -2.00
C ILE A 242 2.75 -27.79 -0.67
N GLN A 243 3.48 -28.21 0.37
CA GLN A 243 3.35 -27.66 1.71
C GLN A 243 4.13 -26.36 1.84
N THR A 244 3.59 -25.41 2.59
CA THR A 244 4.24 -24.12 2.88
C THR A 244 5.61 -24.32 3.52
N LEU A 245 5.74 -25.27 4.45
CA LEU A 245 7.00 -25.67 5.12
C LEU A 245 8.15 -26.00 4.16
N ASN A 246 7.87 -26.45 2.94
CA ASN A 246 8.88 -26.84 1.96
C ASN A 246 9.31 -25.69 1.02
N THR A 247 8.88 -24.46 1.33
CA THR A 247 9.11 -23.28 0.50
C THR A 247 9.61 -22.12 1.33
N ASN A 248 10.60 -21.40 0.78
CA ASN A 248 11.20 -20.21 1.43
C ASN A 248 10.59 -18.90 0.92
N GLU A 249 9.84 -18.94 -0.18
CA GLU A 249 9.23 -17.78 -0.82
C GLU A 249 7.78 -17.60 -0.32
N PRO A 250 7.28 -16.36 -0.24
CA PRO A 250 5.94 -16.06 0.25
C PRO A 250 4.87 -16.54 -0.74
N TRP A 251 3.75 -17.01 -0.21
CA TRP A 251 2.57 -17.43 -0.96
C TRP A 251 1.60 -16.27 -1.14
N LEU A 252 1.14 -16.01 -2.36
CA LEU A 252 0.19 -14.94 -2.67
C LEU A 252 -1.12 -15.50 -3.22
N PHE A 253 -2.22 -15.15 -2.56
CA PHE A 253 -3.58 -15.40 -3.02
C PHE A 253 -4.29 -14.07 -3.28
N VAL A 254 -4.68 -13.79 -4.53
CA VAL A 254 -5.49 -12.61 -4.86
C VAL A 254 -6.90 -13.06 -5.24
N ILE A 255 -7.80 -12.98 -4.26
CA ILE A 255 -9.13 -13.56 -4.36
C ILE A 255 -10.22 -12.50 -4.41
N LYS A 256 -11.35 -12.84 -5.03
CA LYS A 256 -12.55 -12.02 -4.89
C LYS A 256 -13.20 -12.24 -3.52
N LYS A 257 -13.96 -11.26 -3.06
CA LYS A 257 -14.83 -11.40 -1.87
C LYS A 257 -16.06 -12.23 -2.18
N ASN A 258 -15.87 -13.54 -2.34
CA ASN A 258 -16.98 -14.47 -2.46
C ASN A 258 -16.75 -15.75 -1.68
N SER A 259 -17.86 -16.44 -1.41
CA SER A 259 -17.84 -17.58 -0.51
C SER A 259 -17.13 -18.81 -1.07
N ASN A 260 -17.11 -18.98 -2.39
CA ASN A 260 -16.47 -20.14 -3.01
C ASN A 260 -14.95 -20.02 -2.99
N SER A 261 -14.39 -18.87 -3.38
CA SER A 261 -12.93 -18.68 -3.41
C SER A 261 -12.36 -18.73 -1.99
N LEU A 262 -13.00 -18.05 -1.03
CA LEU A 262 -12.64 -18.13 0.39
C LEU A 262 -12.71 -19.56 0.94
N LYS A 263 -13.77 -20.31 0.59
CA LYS A 263 -13.88 -21.73 0.97
C LYS A 263 -12.68 -22.53 0.46
N GLN A 264 -12.35 -22.38 -0.82
CA GLN A 264 -11.26 -23.15 -1.43
C GLN A 264 -9.90 -22.78 -0.84
N VAL A 265 -9.66 -21.49 -0.57
CA VAL A 265 -8.44 -21.06 0.14
C VAL A 265 -8.38 -21.71 1.52
N TYR A 266 -9.43 -21.60 2.33
CA TYR A 266 -9.48 -22.21 3.66
C TYR A 266 -9.26 -23.73 3.65
N GLU A 267 -9.93 -24.45 2.75
CA GLU A 267 -9.74 -25.90 2.60
C GLU A 267 -8.31 -26.25 2.19
N TRP A 268 -7.70 -25.48 1.29
CA TRP A 268 -6.31 -25.70 0.90
C TRP A 268 -5.33 -25.41 2.05
N LEU A 269 -5.54 -24.33 2.81
CA LEU A 269 -4.70 -23.98 3.96
C LEU A 269 -4.74 -25.09 5.03
N ASN A 270 -5.91 -25.63 5.37
CA ASN A 270 -6.03 -26.73 6.33
C ASN A 270 -5.25 -27.99 5.92
N CYS A 271 -5.00 -28.20 4.64
CA CYS A 271 -4.28 -29.37 4.15
C CYS A 271 -2.79 -29.15 3.90
N ASN A 272 -2.36 -27.89 3.69
CA ASN A 272 -1.02 -27.60 3.15
C ASN A 272 -0.25 -26.53 3.93
N ALA A 273 -0.91 -25.75 4.78
CA ALA A 273 -0.28 -24.74 5.64
C ALA A 273 -0.11 -25.26 7.08
N ASN A 274 0.82 -24.68 7.82
CA ASN A 274 0.96 -24.90 9.26
C ASN A 274 0.25 -23.79 10.02
N GLU A 275 -0.40 -24.10 11.15
CA GLU A 275 -1.05 -23.11 12.03
C GLU A 275 -0.08 -22.01 12.51
N ASN A 276 1.22 -22.30 12.59
CA ASN A 276 2.24 -21.35 13.01
C ASN A 276 2.84 -20.53 11.86
N ASP A 277 2.41 -20.76 10.61
CA ASP A 277 2.78 -19.90 9.49
C ASP A 277 2.27 -18.47 9.73
N GLN A 278 3.05 -17.47 9.30
CA GLN A 278 2.71 -16.08 9.51
C GLN A 278 1.81 -15.58 8.39
N LEU A 279 0.54 -15.33 8.72
CA LEU A 279 -0.48 -14.85 7.80
C LEU A 279 -0.55 -13.31 7.81
N LEU A 280 -0.56 -12.73 6.61
CA LEU A 280 -1.05 -11.37 6.34
C LEU A 280 -2.29 -11.46 5.45
N LEU A 281 -3.43 -10.97 5.95
CA LEU A 281 -4.68 -10.86 5.20
C LEU A 281 -5.00 -9.38 4.97
N ILE A 282 -4.92 -8.95 3.72
CA ILE A 282 -5.29 -7.61 3.26
C ILE A 282 -6.73 -7.65 2.76
N ASP A 283 -7.59 -6.80 3.34
CA ASP A 283 -8.97 -6.63 2.91
C ASP A 283 -9.15 -5.28 2.19
N ASP A 284 -9.16 -5.27 0.86
CA ASP A 284 -9.37 -4.04 0.09
C ASP A 284 -10.86 -3.70 -0.02
N GLU A 285 -11.24 -2.45 0.23
CA GLU A 285 -12.64 -2.03 0.42
C GLU A 285 -13.28 -2.77 1.60
N ALA A 286 -12.59 -2.76 2.76
CA ALA A 286 -12.97 -3.51 3.96
C ALA A 286 -14.35 -3.15 4.53
N ASP A 287 -14.99 -2.10 4.03
CA ASP A 287 -16.36 -1.71 4.35
C ASP A 287 -17.41 -2.46 3.51
N ASN A 288 -16.98 -3.20 2.48
CA ASN A 288 -17.83 -3.94 1.58
C ASN A 288 -17.62 -5.47 1.68
N ALA A 289 -18.73 -6.19 1.80
CA ALA A 289 -18.89 -7.66 1.83
C ALA A 289 -18.23 -8.44 2.98
N SER A 290 -17.12 -7.97 3.55
CA SER A 290 -16.44 -8.61 4.69
C SER A 290 -17.12 -8.33 6.03
N ILE A 291 -17.81 -7.19 6.15
CA ILE A 291 -18.58 -6.83 7.33
C ILE A 291 -19.79 -7.77 7.49
N ASN A 292 -20.04 -8.19 8.72
CA ASN A 292 -21.19 -9.00 9.05
C ASN A 292 -22.50 -8.17 8.98
N GLY A 293 -23.21 -8.20 7.86
CA GLY A 293 -24.50 -7.50 7.73
C GLY A 293 -25.65 -7.99 8.63
N LYS A 294 -25.43 -9.00 9.49
CA LYS A 294 -26.46 -9.61 10.35
C LYS A 294 -26.45 -9.10 11.80
N TYR A 295 -26.04 -7.85 12.05
CA TYR A 295 -26.10 -7.26 13.40
C TYR A 295 -27.53 -6.89 13.81
N LYS A 296 -28.32 -7.88 14.26
CA LYS A 296 -29.52 -7.60 15.07
C LYS A 296 -29.14 -7.76 16.54
N LYS A 297 -29.44 -6.76 17.38
CA LYS A 297 -29.07 -6.72 18.81
C LYS A 297 -29.51 -7.97 19.58
N GLU A 298 -30.62 -8.56 19.17
CA GLU A 298 -31.25 -9.74 19.78
C GLU A 298 -30.66 -11.08 19.28
N LYS A 299 -29.80 -11.03 18.26
CA LYS A 299 -29.28 -12.15 17.48
C LYS A 299 -27.77 -12.02 17.27
N ARG A 300 -27.08 -11.34 18.19
CA ARG A 300 -25.63 -11.12 18.08
C ARG A 300 -24.84 -12.43 18.01
N ASN A 301 -25.35 -13.49 18.64
CA ASN A 301 -24.78 -14.84 18.59
C ASN A 301 -25.23 -15.68 17.39
N ASP A 302 -26.04 -15.13 16.46
CA ASP A 302 -26.45 -15.84 15.25
C ASP A 302 -25.24 -16.06 14.31
N GLU A 303 -25.36 -17.04 13.43
CA GLU A 303 -24.34 -17.33 12.43
C GLU A 303 -24.05 -16.09 11.55
N PRO A 304 -22.77 -15.66 11.42
CA PRO A 304 -22.40 -14.47 10.66
C PRO A 304 -22.78 -14.60 9.16
N THR A 305 -22.55 -13.54 8.40
CA THR A 305 -22.58 -13.68 6.93
C THR A 305 -21.52 -14.68 6.49
N ARG A 306 -21.79 -15.39 5.39
CA ARG A 306 -20.91 -16.49 4.94
C ARG A 306 -19.49 -16.03 4.64
N ILE A 307 -19.32 -14.85 4.04
CA ILE A 307 -18.01 -14.25 3.76
C ILE A 307 -17.29 -13.93 5.07
N ASN A 308 -17.93 -13.19 5.98
CA ASN A 308 -17.35 -12.83 7.29
C ASN A 308 -16.91 -14.07 8.08
N GLY A 309 -17.78 -15.08 8.20
CA GLY A 309 -17.45 -16.32 8.89
C GLY A 309 -16.27 -17.08 8.28
N GLN A 310 -16.11 -17.05 6.95
CA GLN A 310 -14.97 -17.68 6.29
C GLN A 310 -13.66 -16.91 6.48
N ILE A 311 -13.69 -15.57 6.47
CA ILE A 311 -12.53 -14.75 6.82
C ILE A 311 -12.08 -15.07 8.23
N ARG A 312 -13.03 -15.09 9.18
CA ARG A 312 -12.77 -15.43 10.58
C ARG A 312 -12.20 -16.83 10.76
N ASN A 313 -12.71 -17.82 10.04
CA ASN A 313 -12.15 -19.17 10.05
C ASN A 313 -10.70 -19.22 9.55
N ILE A 314 -10.36 -18.47 8.50
CA ILE A 314 -8.98 -18.36 8.02
C ILE A 314 -8.10 -17.71 9.11
N LEU A 315 -8.55 -16.62 9.73
CA LEU A 315 -7.79 -15.94 10.77
C LEU A 315 -7.56 -16.84 12.00
N ASN A 316 -8.58 -17.56 12.45
CA ASN A 316 -8.50 -18.46 13.62
C ASN A 316 -7.66 -19.73 13.37
N PHE A 317 -7.44 -20.10 12.11
CA PHE A 317 -6.59 -21.24 11.78
C PHE A 317 -5.11 -20.98 12.10
N PHE A 318 -4.68 -19.70 12.09
CA PHE A 318 -3.30 -19.35 12.35
C PHE A 318 -3.11 -18.79 13.76
N SER A 319 -2.03 -19.22 14.43
CA SER A 319 -1.58 -18.67 15.72
C SER A 319 -0.84 -17.33 15.56
N ARG A 320 -0.43 -16.99 14.33
CA ARG A 320 0.33 -15.78 13.97
C ARG A 320 -0.30 -15.11 12.76
N CYS A 321 -1.30 -14.26 13.00
CA CYS A 321 -2.04 -13.61 11.91
C CYS A 321 -2.18 -12.11 12.10
N CYS A 322 -2.13 -11.41 10.96
CA CYS A 322 -2.46 -10.00 10.89
C CYS A 322 -3.53 -9.78 9.81
N TYR A 323 -4.64 -9.18 10.21
CA TYR A 323 -5.68 -8.68 9.31
C TYR A 323 -5.53 -7.17 9.18
N VAL A 324 -5.43 -6.66 7.95
CA VAL A 324 -5.39 -5.22 7.68
C VAL A 324 -6.47 -4.86 6.67
N GLY A 325 -7.52 -4.21 7.14
CA GLY A 325 -8.54 -3.63 6.28
C GLY A 325 -8.06 -2.33 5.64
N TYR A 326 -8.34 -2.13 4.37
CA TYR A 326 -8.07 -0.89 3.64
C TYR A 326 -9.39 -0.32 3.13
N THR A 327 -9.75 0.90 3.53
CA THR A 327 -11.01 1.53 3.09
C THR A 327 -10.93 3.06 3.10
N ALA A 328 -11.77 3.69 2.28
CA ALA A 328 -12.03 5.13 2.34
C ALA A 328 -13.16 5.49 3.30
N THR A 329 -13.96 4.51 3.72
CA THR A 329 -15.25 4.68 4.38
C THR A 329 -15.32 3.80 5.63
N PRO A 330 -14.58 4.14 6.71
CA PRO A 330 -14.36 3.25 7.85
C PRO A 330 -15.57 3.09 8.77
N PHE A 331 -16.67 3.81 8.54
CA PHE A 331 -17.84 3.86 9.42
C PHE A 331 -18.35 2.48 9.79
N ALA A 332 -18.50 1.59 8.82
CA ALA A 332 -19.04 0.26 9.08
C ALA A 332 -18.02 -0.62 9.85
N ASN A 333 -16.72 -0.42 9.65
CA ASN A 333 -15.66 -1.16 10.33
C ASN A 333 -15.57 -0.79 11.83
N ILE A 334 -15.64 0.51 12.15
CA ILE A 334 -15.58 0.98 13.55
C ILE A 334 -16.86 0.67 14.34
N LEU A 335 -17.96 0.35 13.66
CA LEU A 335 -19.23 -0.03 14.28
C LEU A 335 -19.38 -1.54 14.50
N ILE A 336 -18.36 -2.34 14.15
CA ILE A 336 -18.31 -3.76 14.53
C ILE A 336 -18.24 -3.84 16.05
N ASP A 337 -19.05 -4.73 16.64
CA ASP A 337 -19.08 -4.95 18.09
C ASP A 337 -17.73 -5.56 18.55
N PRO A 338 -16.91 -4.85 19.34
CA PRO A 338 -15.59 -5.33 19.74
C PRO A 338 -15.67 -6.53 20.70
N ASP A 339 -16.79 -6.68 21.41
CA ASP A 339 -16.99 -7.73 22.40
C ASP A 339 -17.62 -9.00 21.80
N LEU A 340 -17.88 -9.01 20.48
CA LEU A 340 -18.48 -10.14 19.80
C LEU A 340 -17.42 -11.21 19.49
N ASP A 341 -17.32 -12.18 20.39
CA ASP A 341 -16.59 -13.43 20.19
C ASP A 341 -17.57 -14.61 20.17
N THR A 342 -17.33 -15.59 19.30
CA THR A 342 -18.17 -16.79 19.19
C THR A 342 -17.29 -18.02 19.16
N GLU A 343 -17.69 -19.08 19.86
CA GLU A 343 -16.91 -20.32 19.94
C GLU A 343 -16.55 -20.90 18.56
N LYS A 344 -17.45 -20.78 17.57
CA LYS A 344 -17.27 -21.32 16.23
C LYS A 344 -16.41 -20.44 15.30
N TYR A 345 -16.47 -19.12 15.44
CA TYR A 345 -15.84 -18.18 14.51
C TYR A 345 -14.86 -17.21 15.18
N GLY A 346 -14.52 -17.38 16.45
CA GLY A 346 -13.59 -16.50 17.18
C GLY A 346 -14.04 -15.04 17.16
N ARG A 347 -13.11 -14.10 17.11
CA ARG A 347 -13.39 -12.65 17.11
C ARG A 347 -13.85 -12.13 15.74
N ASP A 348 -14.70 -11.09 15.73
CA ASP A 348 -15.10 -10.37 14.50
C ASP A 348 -14.08 -9.30 14.06
N LEU A 349 -14.19 -8.77 12.85
CA LEU A 349 -13.18 -7.97 12.14
C LEU A 349 -13.01 -6.53 12.66
N PHE A 350 -13.42 -6.25 13.90
CA PHE A 350 -13.18 -4.95 14.54
C PHE A 350 -11.67 -4.67 14.57
N PRO A 351 -11.22 -3.45 14.19
CA PRO A 351 -9.80 -3.11 14.18
C PRO A 351 -9.30 -2.81 15.60
N SER A 352 -9.24 -3.83 16.44
CA SER A 352 -8.88 -3.72 17.86
C SER A 352 -7.43 -3.30 18.08
N SER A 353 -6.54 -3.55 17.13
CA SER A 353 -5.10 -3.38 17.30
C SER A 353 -4.58 -2.03 16.87
N PHE A 354 -5.03 -1.52 15.73
CA PHE A 354 -4.62 -0.20 15.25
C PHE A 354 -5.54 0.38 14.18
N ILE A 355 -5.53 1.70 14.07
CA ILE A 355 -6.10 2.46 12.95
C ILE A 355 -5.01 3.41 12.42
N TYR A 356 -4.67 3.32 11.14
CA TYR A 356 -3.69 4.18 10.49
C TYR A 356 -4.34 5.00 9.38
N THR A 357 -4.11 6.31 9.33
CA THR A 357 -4.68 7.16 8.28
C THR A 357 -3.64 7.48 7.20
N LEU A 358 -3.91 7.19 5.94
CA LEU A 358 -3.08 7.68 4.82
C LEU A 358 -3.48 9.12 4.50
N GLU A 359 -2.50 10.01 4.51
CA GLU A 359 -2.70 11.41 4.12
C GLU A 359 -2.66 11.60 2.60
N GLU A 360 -3.46 12.54 2.11
CA GLU A 360 -3.43 12.98 0.70
C GLU A 360 -2.12 13.73 0.44
N SER A 361 -1.36 13.29 -0.57
CA SER A 361 -0.31 14.16 -1.12
C SER A 361 -0.87 15.02 -2.22
N SER A 362 -0.61 16.33 -2.17
CA SER A 362 -0.85 17.26 -3.28
C SER A 362 -0.10 16.87 -4.55
N ASP A 363 1.05 16.19 -4.40
CA ASP A 363 1.89 15.72 -5.50
C ASP A 363 1.38 14.43 -6.15
N TYR A 364 0.33 13.81 -5.60
CA TYR A 364 -0.09 12.50 -6.05
C TYR A 364 -0.65 12.52 -7.47
N PHE A 365 -1.28 13.62 -7.91
CA PHE A 365 -1.85 13.70 -9.25
C PHE A 365 -2.02 15.12 -9.80
N GLY A 366 -1.30 15.40 -10.90
CA GLY A 366 -1.93 16.10 -12.01
C GLY A 366 -2.98 15.17 -12.62
N ALA A 367 -4.19 15.67 -12.86
CA ALA A 367 -5.38 14.93 -13.28
C ALA A 367 -5.21 14.05 -14.54
N THR A 368 -4.08 14.15 -15.24
CA THR A 368 -3.79 13.45 -16.49
C THR A 368 -3.24 12.03 -16.31
N LYS A 369 -2.75 11.62 -15.12
CA LYS A 369 -2.18 10.26 -14.90
C LYS A 369 -3.14 9.22 -14.33
N VAL A 370 -4.30 9.62 -13.81
CA VAL A 370 -5.31 8.69 -13.25
C VAL A 370 -6.05 7.92 -14.36
N PHE A 371 -6.16 8.52 -15.55
CA PHE A 371 -6.98 7.97 -16.64
C PHE A 371 -6.22 7.08 -17.64
N ASP A 372 -4.88 7.07 -17.61
CA ASP A 372 -4.09 6.23 -18.54
C ASP A 372 -4.19 4.72 -18.23
N ASP A 373 -4.58 4.34 -17.01
CA ASP A 373 -4.83 2.94 -16.64
C ASP A 373 -6.32 2.54 -16.75
N ALA A 374 -7.22 3.47 -17.12
CA ALA A 374 -8.66 3.22 -17.28
C ALA A 374 -9.11 3.03 -18.75
N ASP A 375 -8.36 3.54 -19.73
CA ASP A 375 -8.78 3.49 -21.15
C ASP A 375 -7.81 2.71 -22.04
N GLY A 376 -7.86 1.38 -21.92
CA GLY A 376 -7.38 0.44 -22.95
C GLY A 376 -8.39 0.19 -24.06
N LEU A 377 -9.50 0.94 -24.10
CA LEU A 377 -10.45 0.95 -25.21
C LEU A 377 -10.30 2.28 -25.93
N ARG A 378 -9.86 2.22 -27.19
CA ARG A 378 -10.02 3.34 -28.13
C ARG A 378 -11.49 3.76 -28.12
N ALA A 379 -11.81 4.84 -27.42
CA ALA A 379 -13.03 5.58 -27.65
C ALA A 379 -12.83 6.31 -28.98
N GLU A 380 -13.19 5.66 -30.09
CA GLU A 380 -13.56 6.39 -31.29
C GLU A 380 -14.64 7.40 -30.91
N CYS A 381 -14.37 8.65 -31.26
CA CYS A 381 -15.18 9.84 -31.07
C CYS A 381 -16.68 9.56 -31.29
N TRP A 382 -17.44 9.38 -30.20
CA TRP A 382 -18.90 9.19 -30.21
C TRP A 382 -19.64 10.31 -29.47
N CYS A 383 -19.20 11.56 -29.64
CA CYS A 383 -19.87 12.70 -29.02
C CYS A 383 -19.97 13.94 -29.92
N LYS A 384 -20.25 13.76 -31.23
CA LYS A 384 -20.59 14.89 -32.11
C LYS A 384 -21.84 14.74 -33.00
N GLU A 385 -22.67 13.71 -32.83
CA GLU A 385 -23.83 13.51 -33.73
C GLU A 385 -25.18 13.18 -33.07
N LYS A 386 -25.37 13.47 -31.78
CA LYS A 386 -26.70 13.29 -31.13
C LYS A 386 -27.15 14.44 -30.23
N PHE A 387 -26.83 15.68 -30.62
CA PHE A 387 -27.46 16.88 -30.05
C PHE A 387 -28.33 17.68 -31.03
N GLU A 388 -28.53 17.21 -32.27
CA GLU A 388 -29.40 17.88 -33.27
C GLU A 388 -30.64 17.07 -33.71
N LEU A 389 -31.00 15.97 -33.04
CA LEU A 389 -32.16 15.14 -33.45
C LEU A 389 -33.24 14.95 -32.37
N ARG A 390 -33.45 15.95 -31.52
CA ARG A 390 -34.66 16.08 -30.67
C ARG A 390 -35.24 17.50 -30.63
N ALA A 391 -35.27 18.15 -31.78
CA ALA A 391 -36.18 19.26 -32.07
C ALA A 391 -36.72 19.07 -33.50
N GLY A 392 -37.86 18.41 -33.65
CA GLY A 392 -38.54 18.27 -34.95
C GLY A 392 -39.18 16.91 -35.19
N ILE A 393 -40.32 16.66 -34.52
CA ILE A 393 -41.42 15.88 -35.12
C ILE A 393 -42.66 16.77 -34.97
N ALA A 394 -43.02 17.42 -36.07
CA ALA A 394 -44.37 17.33 -36.62
C ALA A 394 -44.34 16.24 -37.69
#